data_AF-A0AAW2QGJ7-F1
#
_entry.id   AF-A0AAW2QGJ7-F1
#
_cell.length_a   1.000
_cell.length_b   1.000
_cell.length_c   1.000
_cell.angle_alpha   90.00
_cell.angle_beta   90.00
_cell.angle_gamma   90.00
#
_symmetry.space_group_name_H-M   'P 1'
#
loop_
_entity.id
_entity.type
_entity.pdbx_description
1 polymer ?
#
loop_
_entity_poly.entity_id
_entity_poly.type
_entity_poly.pdbx_seq_one_letter_code
_entity_poly.pdbx_strand_id
1 'polypeptide(L)'
;MYGQPPPFRSGGGGRGGAQPPQQQQIHLNPNFFPNPNLFLLQQNPNFLPHLNPFVQNLNSFAQLQQQFPNSSFPAQLNSDSNNFQTPRPNGNSNSKYPQHVKVQSEMVEKLDKAVMRARADLLASNENVSAWKVSQAALLMVKAESWESLGIQIQQVPSLNRLLATEGKINAFIHCFVAVRRITSLYDLEVAICENEGVERFEELELGPLVRHPLAVHYFSVTSDVTEVCRISTEDMISYLCEFIDSHKKKEVKVDTFLDFISKKQSISGWEKLCVRVQNFGLESVYLNN
;
A
#
# COMPACT_ATOMS: atom_id res chain seq x y z
N MET A 1 -23.48 -50.76 -17.09
CA MET A 1 -23.11 -51.81 -18.08
C MET A 1 -23.35 -51.26 -19.47
N TYR A 2 -22.52 -51.71 -20.40
CA TYR A 2 -22.17 -51.19 -21.73
C TYR A 2 -23.31 -50.98 -22.74
N GLY A 3 -23.11 -50.00 -23.62
CA GLY A 3 -23.74 -49.88 -24.94
C GLY A 3 -22.85 -49.07 -25.89
N GLN A 4 -22.03 -49.77 -26.68
CA GLN A 4 -21.01 -49.29 -27.64
C GLN A 4 -21.60 -49.01 -29.06
N PRO A 5 -20.82 -48.47 -30.03
CA PRO A 5 -21.26 -47.49 -31.06
C PRO A 5 -21.29 -48.03 -32.53
N PRO A 6 -20.82 -47.29 -33.58
CA PRO A 6 -21.53 -46.49 -34.61
C PRO A 6 -21.48 -47.15 -36.04
N PRO A 7 -21.81 -46.46 -37.17
CA PRO A 7 -20.70 -46.04 -38.06
C PRO A 7 -20.90 -44.83 -39.01
N PHE A 8 -19.77 -44.15 -39.25
CA PHE A 8 -19.20 -43.59 -40.50
C PHE A 8 -20.02 -42.82 -41.58
N ARG A 9 -19.72 -41.51 -41.66
CA ARG A 9 -18.95 -40.77 -42.71
C ARG A 9 -19.44 -40.70 -44.17
N SER A 10 -19.54 -39.45 -44.68
CA SER A 10 -18.97 -38.94 -45.96
C SER A 10 -19.07 -37.41 -45.93
N GLY A 11 -18.20 -36.54 -46.42
CA GLY A 11 -17.05 -36.63 -47.32
C GLY A 11 -16.95 -35.30 -48.10
N GLY A 12 -15.77 -34.68 -48.15
CA GLY A 12 -15.42 -33.54 -49.04
C GLY A 12 -15.81 -32.15 -48.51
N GLY A 13 -15.02 -31.08 -48.63
CA GLY A 13 -13.74 -30.85 -49.28
C GLY A 13 -13.61 -29.35 -49.59
N GLY A 14 -12.46 -28.75 -49.30
CA GLY A 14 -11.93 -27.63 -50.09
C GLY A 14 -12.28 -26.17 -49.70
N ARG A 15 -11.23 -25.50 -49.21
CA ARG A 15 -10.76 -24.14 -49.59
C ARG A 15 -11.55 -22.89 -49.15
N GLY A 16 -10.89 -22.15 -48.25
CA GLY A 16 -10.41 -20.81 -48.56
C GLY A 16 -11.38 -19.65 -48.32
N GLY A 17 -11.48 -19.21 -47.05
CA GLY A 17 -12.00 -17.89 -46.69
C GLY A 17 -11.10 -17.28 -45.63
N ALA A 18 -10.42 -16.19 -45.96
CA ALA A 18 -9.54 -15.45 -45.06
C ALA A 18 -10.34 -14.87 -43.88
N GLN A 19 -9.92 -15.16 -42.64
CA GLN A 19 -10.43 -14.48 -41.46
C GLN A 19 -9.81 -13.07 -41.36
N PRO A 20 -10.59 -12.02 -41.07
CA PRO A 20 -10.03 -10.73 -40.69
C PRO A 20 -9.32 -10.84 -39.32
N PRO A 21 -8.30 -10.01 -39.04
CA PRO A 21 -7.56 -10.10 -37.79
C PRO A 21 -8.50 -9.83 -36.62
N GLN A 22 -8.59 -10.80 -35.69
CA GLN A 22 -9.22 -10.60 -34.40
C GLN A 22 -8.49 -9.45 -33.69
N GLN A 23 -9.18 -8.32 -33.53
CA GLN A 23 -8.82 -7.35 -32.50
C GLN A 23 -8.88 -8.10 -31.17
N GLN A 24 -7.74 -8.30 -30.53
CA GLN A 24 -7.68 -8.64 -29.11
C GLN A 24 -8.30 -7.47 -28.35
N GLN A 25 -9.60 -7.56 -28.08
CA GLN A 25 -10.19 -6.82 -26.97
C GLN A 25 -9.46 -7.29 -25.72
N ILE A 26 -8.57 -6.45 -25.21
CA ILE A 26 -8.05 -6.58 -23.86
C ILE A 26 -9.27 -6.40 -22.95
N HIS A 27 -9.88 -7.52 -22.57
CA HIS A 27 -10.85 -7.57 -21.50
C HIS A 27 -10.06 -7.28 -20.22
N LEU A 28 -10.01 -6.01 -19.81
CA LEU A 28 -9.45 -5.61 -18.53
C LEU A 28 -10.34 -6.19 -17.43
N ASN A 29 -9.91 -7.33 -16.90
CA ASN A 29 -10.52 -7.94 -15.73
C ASN A 29 -10.25 -7.02 -14.52
N PRO A 30 -11.26 -6.50 -13.79
CA PRO A 30 -11.05 -5.43 -12.79
C PRO A 30 -10.32 -5.86 -11.51
N ASN A 31 -9.93 -7.13 -11.39
CA ASN A 31 -9.50 -7.74 -10.13
C ASN A 31 -8.01 -8.09 -10.04
N PHE A 32 -7.15 -7.51 -10.87
CA PHE A 32 -5.70 -7.61 -10.64
C PHE A 32 -5.23 -6.57 -9.62
N PHE A 33 -5.56 -6.83 -8.36
CA PHE A 33 -4.85 -6.23 -7.23
C PHE A 33 -3.43 -6.84 -7.20
N PRO A 34 -2.35 -6.05 -7.33
CA PRO A 34 -1.07 -6.54 -6.87
C PRO A 34 -1.16 -6.73 -5.36
N ASN A 35 -0.86 -7.94 -4.91
CA ASN A 35 -0.84 -8.36 -3.52
C ASN A 35 -0.07 -7.32 -2.67
N PRO A 36 -0.66 -6.75 -1.59
CA PRO A 36 0.03 -5.76 -0.75
C PRO A 36 1.23 -6.34 0.03
N ASN A 37 1.41 -7.67 -0.01
CA ASN A 37 2.55 -8.38 0.60
C ASN A 37 3.89 -8.21 -0.14
N LEU A 38 3.99 -7.38 -1.16
CA LEU A 38 5.23 -7.15 -1.92
C LEU A 38 6.34 -6.46 -1.10
N PHE A 39 6.03 -5.94 0.08
CA PHE A 39 7.00 -5.31 0.98
C PHE A 39 7.66 -6.27 1.99
N LEU A 40 7.22 -7.54 2.09
CA LEU A 40 7.72 -8.50 3.08
C LEU A 40 8.32 -9.81 2.53
N LEU A 41 8.25 -10.08 1.23
CA LEU A 41 8.88 -11.27 0.61
C LEU A 41 10.25 -10.96 0.00
N GLN A 42 11.20 -10.55 0.84
CA GLN A 42 12.63 -10.49 0.46
C GLN A 42 13.43 -11.50 1.30
N GLN A 43 13.28 -12.80 1.00
CA GLN A 43 14.24 -13.83 1.46
C GLN A 43 14.59 -14.90 0.40
N ASN A 44 14.20 -14.76 -0.87
CA ASN A 44 14.64 -15.69 -1.92
C ASN A 44 15.32 -14.96 -3.08
N PRO A 45 16.64 -15.16 -3.32
CA PRO A 45 17.39 -14.36 -4.27
C PRO A 45 17.25 -14.76 -5.75
N ASN A 46 16.35 -15.68 -6.14
CA ASN A 46 16.43 -16.34 -7.45
C ASN A 46 15.17 -16.36 -8.33
N PHE A 47 14.26 -15.38 -8.25
CA PHE A 47 13.16 -15.28 -9.23
C PHE A 47 12.90 -13.85 -9.74
N LEU A 48 13.49 -13.59 -10.91
CA LEU A 48 13.12 -12.71 -12.04
C LEU A 48 12.77 -11.21 -11.85
N PRO A 49 13.22 -10.33 -12.78
CA PRO A 49 12.97 -8.90 -12.77
C PRO A 49 11.91 -8.48 -13.83
N HIS A 50 10.64 -8.19 -13.47
CA HIS A 50 9.76 -7.39 -14.35
C HIS A 50 8.46 -6.81 -13.73
N LEU A 51 8.21 -6.77 -12.42
CA LEU A 51 6.84 -6.42 -11.97
C LEU A 51 6.65 -5.14 -11.15
N ASN A 52 7.65 -4.27 -11.00
CA ASN A 52 7.37 -2.89 -10.55
C ASN A 52 8.59 -1.96 -10.68
N PRO A 53 8.45 -0.75 -11.26
CA PRO A 53 9.50 0.27 -11.18
C PRO A 53 9.67 0.85 -9.76
N PHE A 54 8.71 0.61 -8.85
CA PHE A 54 8.73 1.12 -7.46
C PHE A 54 9.72 0.42 -6.52
N VAL A 55 10.21 -0.78 -6.86
CA VAL A 55 10.99 -1.61 -5.92
C VAL A 55 12.51 -1.37 -6.04
N GLN A 56 12.99 -0.78 -7.14
CA GLN A 56 14.43 -0.69 -7.39
C GLN A 56 15.18 0.34 -6.54
N ASN A 57 14.50 1.17 -5.74
CA ASN A 57 15.15 2.27 -5.02
C ASN A 57 14.75 2.42 -3.54
N LEU A 58 14.42 1.33 -2.85
CA LEU A 58 14.17 1.36 -1.40
C LEU A 58 15.46 1.24 -0.56
N ASN A 59 16.58 0.81 -1.15
CA ASN A 59 17.87 0.71 -0.45
C ASN A 59 18.41 2.08 0.02
N SER A 60 17.87 3.18 -0.49
CA SER A 60 18.24 4.54 -0.08
C SER A 60 17.55 4.98 1.23
N PHE A 61 16.43 4.35 1.62
CA PHE A 61 15.69 4.71 2.84
C PHE A 61 16.35 4.17 4.12
N ALA A 62 17.08 3.05 4.02
CA ALA A 62 17.83 2.49 5.15
C ALA A 62 19.03 3.36 5.59
N GLN A 63 19.50 4.31 4.78
CA GLN A 63 20.65 5.16 5.12
C GLN A 63 20.29 6.42 5.94
N LEU A 64 19.03 6.82 6.03
CA LEU A 64 18.64 8.04 6.77
C LEU A 64 18.60 7.86 8.29
N GLN A 65 18.83 6.65 8.82
CA GLN A 65 18.79 6.39 10.26
C GLN A 65 20.14 6.53 10.99
N GLN A 66 21.21 6.99 10.32
CA GLN A 66 22.57 7.01 10.88
C GLN A 66 23.18 8.41 11.13
N GLN A 67 22.39 9.49 11.18
CA GLN A 67 22.95 10.82 11.44
C GLN A 67 22.24 11.58 12.57
N PHE A 68 22.52 11.17 13.81
CA PHE A 68 22.59 12.11 14.93
C PHE A 68 24.07 12.39 15.21
N PRO A 69 24.59 13.63 15.05
CA PRO A 69 25.97 13.92 15.38
C PRO A 69 26.12 14.14 16.90
N ASN A 70 26.83 13.22 17.56
CA ASN A 70 27.46 13.49 18.85
C ASN A 70 28.66 14.42 18.63
N SER A 71 28.71 15.47 19.44
CA SER A 71 29.73 16.50 19.51
C SER A 71 31.05 15.98 20.09
N SER A 72 32.17 16.20 19.39
CA SER A 72 33.49 16.54 19.97
C SER A 72 34.58 16.67 18.89
N PHE A 73 35.17 17.87 18.79
CA PHE A 73 36.48 18.14 18.16
C PHE A 73 37.60 17.89 19.20
N PRO A 74 38.86 17.61 18.80
CA PRO A 74 39.77 18.65 18.33
C PRO A 74 40.59 18.32 17.07
N ALA A 75 41.09 19.40 16.47
CA ALA A 75 41.88 19.50 15.26
C ALA A 75 43.27 18.85 15.35
N GLN A 76 43.77 18.40 14.20
CA GLN A 76 45.21 18.41 13.90
C GLN A 76 45.45 18.75 12.43
N LEU A 77 46.17 19.86 12.22
CA LEU A 77 46.91 20.15 11.00
C LEU A 77 47.86 18.99 10.71
N ASN A 78 47.98 18.59 9.44
CA ASN A 78 49.29 18.50 8.81
C ASN A 78 49.16 18.55 7.29
N SER A 79 49.97 19.46 6.74
CA SER A 79 50.41 19.56 5.36
C SER A 79 51.03 18.26 4.89
N ASP A 80 50.80 17.87 3.64
CA ASP A 80 51.91 17.53 2.75
C ASP A 80 51.50 17.68 1.28
N SER A 81 52.26 18.57 0.65
CA SER A 81 52.34 18.81 -0.78
C SER A 81 52.83 17.57 -1.52
N ASN A 82 52.17 17.20 -2.63
CA ASN A 82 52.90 16.71 -3.80
C ASN A 82 52.11 16.97 -5.09
N ASN A 83 52.68 17.90 -5.86
CA ASN A 83 52.36 18.21 -7.24
C ASN A 83 52.50 16.97 -8.13
N PHE A 84 51.44 16.60 -8.83
CA PHE A 84 51.56 15.96 -10.14
C PHE A 84 50.73 16.73 -11.15
N GLN A 85 51.44 17.49 -11.98
CA GLN A 85 50.94 18.13 -13.20
C GLN A 85 50.70 17.05 -14.26
N THR A 86 49.49 17.03 -14.82
CA THR A 86 49.19 16.48 -16.16
C THR A 86 48.05 17.29 -16.81
N PRO A 87 47.96 17.34 -18.15
CA PRO A 87 47.74 18.58 -18.89
C PRO A 87 46.27 19.02 -19.02
N ARG A 88 46.07 20.34 -19.04
CA ARG A 88 44.87 21.01 -19.56
C ARG A 88 44.62 20.63 -21.03
N PRO A 89 43.41 20.18 -21.40
CA PRO A 89 42.86 20.47 -22.72
C PRO A 89 42.26 21.87 -22.67
N ASN A 90 42.91 22.80 -23.37
CA ASN A 90 42.32 24.09 -23.72
C ASN A 90 41.41 23.84 -24.95
N GLY A 91 40.12 24.19 -24.88
CA GLY A 91 39.25 24.14 -26.06
C GLY A 91 37.75 24.18 -25.78
N ASN A 92 37.18 25.38 -25.87
CA ASN A 92 35.77 25.68 -26.14
C ASN A 92 34.71 25.30 -25.10
N SER A 93 34.56 26.17 -24.11
CA SER A 93 33.30 26.44 -23.43
C SER A 93 32.25 26.97 -24.41
N ASN A 94 31.46 26.09 -25.00
CA ASN A 94 30.08 26.42 -25.41
C ASN A 94 29.14 25.56 -24.57
N SER A 95 29.05 25.97 -23.31
CA SER A 95 28.17 25.37 -22.34
C SER A 95 26.72 25.78 -22.65
N LYS A 96 25.97 24.91 -23.36
CA LYS A 96 24.49 25.00 -23.48
C LYS A 96 23.79 24.54 -22.19
N TYR A 97 24.34 24.86 -21.02
CA TYR A 97 23.88 24.35 -19.72
C TYR A 97 22.77 25.14 -18.98
N PRO A 98 22.18 26.25 -19.48
CA PRO A 98 20.98 26.81 -18.82
C PRO A 98 19.64 26.20 -19.25
N GLN A 99 19.53 25.72 -20.50
CA GLN A 99 18.21 25.43 -21.10
C GLN A 99 17.61 24.11 -20.59
N HIS A 100 18.43 23.07 -20.47
CA HIS A 100 17.97 21.72 -20.09
C HIS A 100 17.51 21.65 -18.63
N VAL A 101 18.24 22.30 -17.72
CA VAL A 101 17.87 22.38 -16.29
C VAL A 101 16.55 23.13 -16.10
N LYS A 102 16.34 24.21 -16.87
CA LYS A 102 15.11 24.99 -16.80
C LYS A 102 13.89 24.20 -17.30
N VAL A 103 14.03 23.47 -18.40
CA VAL A 103 12.94 22.63 -18.97
C VAL A 103 12.57 21.48 -18.03
N GLN A 104 13.55 20.82 -17.42
CA GLN A 104 13.27 19.76 -16.42
C GLN A 104 12.56 20.33 -15.19
N SER A 105 13.00 21.48 -14.68
CA SER A 105 12.36 22.15 -13.54
C SER A 105 10.89 22.51 -13.83
N GLU A 106 10.60 23.04 -15.02
CA GLU A 106 9.23 23.39 -15.43
C GLU A 106 8.34 22.14 -15.58
N MET A 107 8.91 21.05 -16.09
CA MET A 107 8.20 19.77 -16.20
C MET A 107 7.90 19.16 -14.83
N VAL A 108 8.84 19.21 -13.88
CA VAL A 108 8.62 18.78 -12.49
C VAL A 108 7.51 19.60 -11.84
N GLU A 109 7.51 20.93 -12.02
CA GLU A 109 6.46 21.79 -11.47
C GLU A 109 5.08 21.48 -12.08
N LYS A 110 5.02 21.27 -13.41
CA LYS A 110 3.80 20.86 -14.09
C LYS A 110 3.27 19.53 -13.56
N LEU A 111 4.18 18.58 -13.31
CA LEU A 111 3.84 17.26 -12.81
C LEU A 111 3.40 17.30 -11.34
N ASP A 112 4.01 18.13 -10.52
CA ASP A 112 3.62 18.35 -9.13
C ASP A 112 2.19 18.92 -9.04
N LYS A 113 1.85 19.89 -9.90
CA LYS A 113 0.46 20.39 -10.02
C LYS A 113 -0.52 19.31 -10.45
N ALA A 114 -0.13 18.45 -11.39
CA ALA A 114 -0.96 17.33 -11.84
C ALA A 114 -1.18 16.30 -10.72
N VAL A 115 -0.14 16.02 -9.92
CA VAL A 115 -0.22 15.15 -8.73
C VAL A 115 -1.16 15.73 -7.68
N MET A 116 -1.04 17.01 -7.35
CA MET A 116 -1.94 17.67 -6.39
C MET A 116 -3.39 17.60 -6.85
N ARG A 117 -3.65 17.85 -8.14
CA ARG A 117 -4.99 17.76 -8.71
C ARG A 117 -5.54 16.34 -8.68
N ALA A 118 -4.75 15.36 -9.14
CA ALA A 118 -5.13 13.95 -9.11
C ALA A 118 -5.44 13.47 -7.69
N ARG A 119 -4.66 13.91 -6.70
CA ARG A 119 -4.91 13.63 -5.29
C ARG A 119 -6.25 14.21 -4.82
N ALA A 120 -6.51 15.49 -5.12
CA ALA A 120 -7.75 16.15 -4.75
C ALA A 120 -8.98 15.47 -5.39
N ASP A 121 -8.89 15.07 -6.66
CA ASP A 121 -9.97 14.37 -7.37
C ASP A 121 -10.27 13.00 -6.71
N LEU A 122 -9.24 12.26 -6.30
CA LEU A 122 -9.42 10.99 -5.58
C LEU A 122 -10.02 11.20 -4.19
N LEU A 123 -9.58 12.22 -3.45
CA LEU A 123 -10.17 12.55 -2.14
C LEU A 123 -11.66 12.91 -2.27
N ALA A 124 -12.03 13.66 -3.30
CA ALA A 124 -13.42 14.02 -3.57
C ALA A 124 -14.32 12.80 -3.86
N SER A 125 -13.73 11.69 -4.35
CA SER A 125 -14.45 10.43 -4.60
C SER A 125 -14.66 9.56 -3.34
N ASN A 126 -14.15 9.99 -2.18
CA ASN A 126 -14.16 9.22 -0.92
C ASN A 126 -13.55 7.81 -1.06
N GLU A 127 -12.59 7.67 -1.97
CA GLU A 127 -11.80 6.46 -2.18
C GLU A 127 -10.46 6.52 -1.46
N ASN A 128 -9.81 5.36 -1.32
CA ASN A 128 -8.41 5.32 -0.92
C ASN A 128 -7.50 5.98 -1.97
N VAL A 129 -6.61 6.84 -1.47
CA VAL A 129 -5.56 7.51 -2.23
C VAL A 129 -4.24 6.76 -2.04
N SER A 130 -3.67 6.24 -3.12
CA SER A 130 -2.33 5.66 -3.14
C SER A 130 -1.42 6.40 -4.10
N ALA A 131 -0.12 6.36 -3.85
CA ALA A 131 0.90 6.91 -4.75
C ALA A 131 0.77 6.33 -6.16
N TRP A 132 0.42 5.05 -6.28
CA TRP A 132 0.15 4.43 -7.58
C TRP A 132 -1.02 5.08 -8.32
N LYS A 133 -2.20 5.17 -7.69
CA LYS A 133 -3.40 5.79 -8.32
C LYS A 133 -3.13 7.24 -8.71
N VAL A 134 -2.51 8.01 -7.81
CA VAL A 134 -2.15 9.41 -8.06
C VAL A 134 -1.13 9.53 -9.19
N SER A 135 -0.11 8.66 -9.23
CA SER A 135 0.90 8.69 -10.29
C SER A 135 0.32 8.42 -11.68
N GLN A 136 -0.58 7.44 -11.80
CA GLN A 136 -1.26 7.12 -13.05
C GLN A 136 -2.15 8.27 -13.51
N ALA A 137 -2.96 8.82 -12.60
CA ALA A 137 -3.82 9.96 -12.90
C ALA A 137 -3.00 11.20 -13.30
N ALA A 138 -1.87 11.47 -12.65
CA ALA A 138 -0.99 12.58 -13.00
C ALA A 138 -0.37 12.42 -14.40
N LEU A 139 0.10 11.22 -14.76
CA LEU A 139 0.61 10.92 -16.11
C LEU A 139 -0.44 11.18 -17.19
N LEU A 140 -1.68 10.75 -16.95
CA LEU A 140 -2.80 11.01 -17.86
C LEU A 140 -3.06 12.51 -18.03
N MET A 141 -3.01 13.30 -16.96
CA MET A 141 -3.21 14.76 -17.02
C MET A 141 -2.12 15.48 -17.82
N VAL A 142 -0.86 15.02 -17.73
CA VAL A 142 0.25 15.60 -18.50
C VAL A 142 0.41 15.00 -19.90
N LYS A 143 -0.42 14.01 -20.26
CA LYS A 143 -0.41 13.27 -21.53
C LYS A 143 0.91 12.53 -21.77
N ALA A 144 1.45 11.91 -20.72
CA ALA A 144 2.64 11.08 -20.80
C ALA A 144 2.28 9.59 -20.70
N GLU A 145 3.01 8.75 -21.42
CA GLU A 145 2.78 7.29 -21.41
C GLU A 145 3.40 6.63 -20.18
N SER A 146 4.52 7.16 -19.68
CA SER A 146 5.20 6.63 -18.50
C SER A 146 6.14 7.67 -17.85
N TRP A 147 6.59 7.38 -16.63
CA TRP A 147 7.60 8.19 -15.94
C TRP A 147 8.96 8.17 -16.66
N GLU A 148 9.32 7.03 -17.24
CA GLU A 148 10.54 6.85 -18.03
C GLU A 148 10.51 7.74 -19.28
N SER A 149 9.35 7.89 -19.93
CA SER A 149 9.20 8.76 -21.10
C SER A 149 9.43 10.24 -20.78
N LEU A 150 9.22 10.63 -19.52
CA LEU A 150 9.46 11.98 -19.02
C LEU A 150 10.92 12.20 -18.59
N GLY A 151 11.70 11.12 -18.42
CA GLY A 151 13.06 11.19 -17.87
C GLY A 151 13.10 11.74 -16.43
N ILE A 152 11.97 11.70 -15.71
CA ILE A 152 11.83 12.21 -14.34
C ILE A 152 11.59 11.03 -13.42
N GLN A 153 12.37 10.97 -12.32
CA GLN A 153 12.10 10.00 -11.27
C GLN A 153 10.91 10.45 -10.42
N ILE A 154 10.08 9.52 -10.00
CA ILE A 154 8.89 9.77 -9.17
C ILE A 154 9.21 10.57 -7.91
N GLN A 155 10.36 10.29 -7.27
CA GLN A 155 10.81 10.96 -6.05
C GLN A 155 11.19 12.43 -6.26
N GLN A 156 11.44 12.85 -7.50
CA GLN A 156 11.74 14.25 -7.83
C GLN A 156 10.50 15.13 -7.81
N VAL A 157 9.29 14.55 -7.84
CA VAL A 157 8.04 15.29 -7.74
C VAL A 157 7.66 15.43 -6.25
N PRO A 158 7.74 16.64 -5.66
CA PRO A 158 7.66 16.81 -4.21
C PRO A 158 6.38 16.25 -3.58
N SER A 159 5.22 16.54 -4.18
CA SER A 159 3.93 16.10 -3.63
C SER A 159 3.75 14.59 -3.71
N LEU A 160 4.28 13.95 -4.76
CA LEU A 160 4.21 12.51 -4.91
C LEU A 160 5.19 11.80 -3.97
N ASN A 161 6.38 12.38 -3.79
CA ASN A 161 7.35 11.87 -2.82
C ASN A 161 6.82 11.96 -1.38
N ARG A 162 6.16 13.06 -1.02
CA ARG A 162 5.48 13.20 0.27
C ARG A 162 4.40 12.12 0.45
N LEU A 163 3.56 11.92 -0.58
CA LEU A 163 2.53 10.88 -0.54
C LEU A 163 3.13 9.48 -0.34
N LEU A 164 4.20 9.14 -1.08
CA LEU A 164 4.92 7.87 -0.90
C LEU A 164 5.43 7.69 0.53
N ALA A 165 6.02 8.74 1.11
CA ALA A 165 6.53 8.70 2.47
C ALA A 165 5.40 8.49 3.50
N THR A 166 4.30 9.24 3.37
CA THR A 166 3.13 9.10 4.26
C THR A 166 2.49 7.72 4.11
N GLU A 167 2.20 7.26 2.90
CA GLU A 167 1.61 5.94 2.64
C GLU A 167 2.50 4.82 3.19
N GLY A 168 3.82 4.88 2.96
CA GLY A 168 4.77 3.91 3.48
C GLY A 168 4.79 3.86 5.01
N LYS A 169 4.79 5.02 5.67
CA LYS A 169 4.76 5.14 7.14
C LYS A 169 3.48 4.53 7.73
N ILE A 170 2.33 4.89 7.16
CA ILE A 170 1.02 4.38 7.62
C ILE A 170 0.90 2.87 7.39
N ASN A 171 1.34 2.37 6.23
CA ASN A 171 1.35 0.94 5.96
C ASN A 171 2.18 0.16 6.99
N ALA A 172 3.39 0.64 7.29
CA ALA A 172 4.24 0.03 8.30
C ALA A 172 3.59 0.07 9.69
N PHE A 173 2.98 1.20 10.07
CA PHE A 173 2.27 1.34 11.34
C PHE A 173 1.13 0.32 11.47
N ILE A 174 0.29 0.18 10.46
CA ILE A 174 -0.84 -0.76 10.46
C ILE A 174 -0.34 -2.20 10.66
N HIS A 175 0.68 -2.61 9.91
CA HIS A 175 1.28 -3.95 10.05
C HIS A 175 1.79 -4.20 11.48
N CYS A 176 2.55 -3.26 12.04
CA CYS A 176 3.05 -3.37 13.42
C CYS A 176 1.92 -3.40 14.45
N PHE A 177 0.91 -2.54 14.27
CA PHE A 177 -0.22 -2.41 15.18
C PHE A 177 -1.00 -3.73 15.31
N VAL A 178 -1.32 -4.36 14.18
CA VAL A 178 -2.11 -5.60 14.15
C VAL A 178 -1.29 -6.84 14.50
N ALA A 179 0.04 -6.82 14.29
CA ALA A 179 0.92 -7.94 14.58
C ALA A 179 0.99 -8.25 16.09
N VAL A 180 0.95 -7.23 16.93
CA VAL A 180 1.11 -7.37 18.39
C VAL A 180 -0.22 -7.43 19.16
N ARG A 181 -1.36 -7.27 18.49
CA ARG A 181 -2.69 -7.23 19.11
C ARG A 181 -3.54 -8.43 18.69
N ARG A 182 -4.05 -9.17 19.68
CA ARG A 182 -4.94 -10.33 19.46
C ARG A 182 -6.40 -9.91 19.31
N ILE A 183 -6.83 -8.94 20.11
CA ILE A 183 -8.12 -8.26 19.99
C ILE A 183 -7.81 -6.80 19.72
N THR A 184 -8.42 -6.23 18.68
CA THR A 184 -8.35 -4.79 18.41
C THR A 184 -9.44 -4.38 17.41
N SER A 185 -9.78 -3.10 17.37
CA SER A 185 -10.75 -2.55 16.41
C SER A 185 -10.08 -1.61 15.42
N LEU A 186 -10.78 -1.37 14.32
CA LEU A 186 -10.38 -0.33 13.37
C LEU A 186 -10.38 1.06 14.03
N TYR A 187 -11.24 1.28 15.02
CA TYR A 187 -11.28 2.50 15.83
C TYR A 187 -10.00 2.69 16.65
N ASP A 188 -9.52 1.65 17.36
CA ASP A 188 -8.26 1.76 18.09
C ASP A 188 -7.07 2.03 17.16
N LEU A 189 -7.09 1.43 15.97
CA LEU A 189 -6.08 1.68 14.95
C LEU A 189 -6.12 3.14 14.47
N GLU A 190 -7.32 3.68 14.19
CA GLU A 190 -7.49 5.07 13.77
C GLU A 190 -6.96 6.03 14.82
N VAL A 191 -7.38 5.85 16.08
CA VAL A 191 -6.92 6.66 17.22
C VAL A 191 -5.39 6.60 17.33
N ALA A 192 -4.81 5.40 17.29
CA ALA A 192 -3.36 5.24 17.42
C ALA A 192 -2.57 5.85 16.25
N ILE A 193 -3.11 5.80 15.02
CA ILE A 193 -2.52 6.49 13.86
C ILE A 193 -2.57 8.00 14.07
N CYS A 194 -3.75 8.54 14.41
CA CYS A 194 -3.95 9.98 14.63
C CYS A 194 -3.01 10.52 15.71
N GLU A 195 -2.89 9.82 16.84
CA GLU A 195 -1.95 10.16 17.92
C GLU A 195 -0.49 10.13 17.47
N ASN A 196 -0.10 9.11 16.69
CA ASN A 196 1.28 8.96 16.20
C ASN A 196 1.66 10.01 15.15
N GLU A 197 0.72 10.42 14.30
CA GLU A 197 0.94 11.44 13.27
C GLU A 197 0.72 12.86 13.78
N GLY A 198 0.11 13.02 14.97
CA GLY A 198 -0.22 14.32 15.53
C GLY A 198 -1.33 15.04 14.77
N VAL A 199 -2.31 14.28 14.25
CA VAL A 199 -3.50 14.79 13.56
C VAL A 199 -4.75 14.46 14.35
N GLU A 200 -5.82 15.26 14.21
CA GLU A 200 -7.08 14.98 14.93
C GLU A 200 -7.88 13.88 14.24
N ARG A 201 -7.85 13.86 12.91
CA ARG A 201 -8.60 12.89 12.08
C ARG A 201 -7.73 12.28 11.01
N PHE A 202 -8.02 11.04 10.65
CA PHE A 202 -7.26 10.29 9.64
C PHE A 202 -7.28 10.98 8.27
N GLU A 203 -8.37 11.68 7.93
CA GLU A 203 -8.51 12.39 6.66
C GLU A 203 -7.45 13.49 6.45
N GLU A 204 -6.85 14.02 7.52
CA GLU A 204 -5.78 15.02 7.45
C GLU A 204 -4.48 14.46 6.85
N LEU A 205 -4.33 13.13 6.83
CA LEU A 205 -3.24 12.45 6.14
C LEU A 205 -3.42 12.46 4.62
N GLU A 206 -4.60 12.87 4.14
CA GLU A 206 -4.97 12.94 2.72
C GLU A 206 -4.75 11.59 2.01
N LEU A 207 -5.03 10.48 2.71
CA LEU A 207 -5.01 9.10 2.17
C LEU A 207 -6.41 8.59 1.81
N GLY A 208 -7.44 9.42 1.96
CA GLY A 208 -8.83 9.00 1.95
C GLY A 208 -9.27 8.45 3.32
N PRO A 209 -10.51 7.96 3.45
CA PRO A 209 -11.02 7.43 4.71
C PRO A 209 -10.39 6.07 5.05
N LEU A 210 -10.11 5.83 6.34
CA LEU A 210 -9.43 4.62 6.79
C LEU A 210 -10.18 3.33 6.40
N VAL A 211 -11.52 3.35 6.38
CA VAL A 211 -12.36 2.21 5.95
C VAL A 211 -12.13 1.78 4.50
N ARG A 212 -11.53 2.64 3.67
CA ARG A 212 -11.14 2.32 2.28
C ARG A 212 -9.67 1.92 2.16
N HIS A 213 -8.87 2.10 3.20
CA HIS A 213 -7.45 1.77 3.17
C HIS A 213 -7.24 0.25 2.96
N PRO A 214 -6.43 -0.19 1.98
CA PRO A 214 -6.31 -1.60 1.63
C PRO A 214 -5.95 -2.52 2.80
N LEU A 215 -5.05 -2.08 3.69
CA LEU A 215 -4.69 -2.86 4.87
C LEU A 215 -5.79 -2.89 5.94
N ALA A 216 -6.59 -1.82 6.06
CA ALA A 216 -7.73 -1.82 6.97
C ALA A 216 -8.79 -2.81 6.50
N VAL A 217 -9.14 -2.75 5.20
CA VAL A 217 -10.04 -3.70 4.55
C VAL A 217 -9.56 -5.13 4.75
N HIS A 218 -8.27 -5.39 4.56
CA HIS A 218 -7.70 -6.72 4.71
C HIS A 218 -7.71 -7.23 6.16
N TYR A 219 -7.22 -6.44 7.12
CA TYR A 219 -7.04 -6.91 8.49
C TYR A 219 -8.33 -6.94 9.32
N PHE A 220 -9.29 -6.06 9.01
CA PHE A 220 -10.54 -5.91 9.76
C PHE A 220 -11.76 -6.38 8.97
N SER A 221 -11.55 -7.01 7.80
CA SER A 221 -12.61 -7.54 6.94
C SER A 221 -13.69 -6.51 6.60
N VAL A 222 -13.28 -5.25 6.39
CA VAL A 222 -14.21 -4.13 6.13
C VAL A 222 -14.93 -4.38 4.82
N THR A 223 -16.26 -4.40 4.86
CA THR A 223 -17.10 -4.59 3.68
C THR A 223 -17.35 -3.26 2.95
N SER A 224 -17.73 -3.33 1.67
CA SER A 224 -17.90 -2.13 0.83
C SER A 224 -19.00 -1.19 1.31
N ASP A 225 -20.02 -1.72 2.01
CA ASP A 225 -21.15 -0.97 2.57
C ASP A 225 -20.80 -0.19 3.84
N VAL A 226 -19.66 -0.48 4.48
CA VAL A 226 -19.18 0.33 5.62
C VAL A 226 -18.62 1.66 5.10
N THR A 227 -19.18 2.75 5.61
CA THR A 227 -18.79 4.13 5.26
C THR A 227 -18.02 4.84 6.36
N GLU A 228 -18.12 4.37 7.59
CA GLU A 228 -17.54 4.99 8.79
C GLU A 228 -16.99 3.94 9.74
N VAL A 229 -16.03 4.35 10.58
CA VAL A 229 -15.43 3.47 11.58
C VAL A 229 -16.38 3.30 12.76
N CYS A 230 -16.73 2.05 13.08
CA CYS A 230 -17.52 1.74 14.28
C CYS A 230 -16.72 2.08 15.53
N ARG A 231 -17.27 2.94 16.40
CA ARG A 231 -16.64 3.39 17.65
C ARG A 231 -16.77 2.33 18.74
N ILE A 232 -15.98 1.26 18.61
CA ILE A 232 -15.81 0.23 19.61
C ILE A 232 -14.33 0.12 19.96
N SER A 233 -13.97 0.25 21.23
CA SER A 233 -12.57 0.15 21.66
C SER A 233 -12.19 -1.28 22.04
N THR A 234 -10.89 -1.55 22.16
CA THR A 234 -10.38 -2.79 22.76
C THR A 234 -10.89 -2.97 24.19
N GLU A 235 -11.02 -1.89 24.96
CA GLU A 235 -11.53 -1.93 26.33
C GLU A 235 -13.00 -2.37 26.39
N ASP A 236 -13.83 -1.87 25.46
CA ASP A 236 -15.22 -2.29 25.31
C ASP A 236 -15.29 -3.78 24.96
N MET A 237 -14.47 -4.24 24.01
CA MET A 237 -14.43 -5.65 23.60
C MET A 237 -13.99 -6.56 24.75
N ILE A 238 -12.99 -6.18 25.54
CA ILE A 238 -12.56 -6.95 26.71
C ILE A 238 -13.69 -7.02 27.74
N SER A 239 -14.39 -5.90 27.97
CA SER A 239 -15.53 -5.85 28.89
C SER A 239 -16.66 -6.77 28.44
N TYR A 240 -17.00 -6.76 27.15
CA TYR A 240 -17.98 -7.69 26.57
C TYR A 240 -17.53 -9.14 26.62
N LEU A 241 -16.24 -9.42 26.49
CA LEU A 241 -15.69 -10.76 26.61
C LEU A 241 -15.88 -11.31 28.03
N CYS A 242 -15.59 -10.51 29.06
CA CYS A 242 -15.84 -10.87 30.45
C CYS A 242 -17.33 -11.18 30.67
N GLU A 243 -18.23 -10.29 30.23
CA GLU A 243 -19.68 -10.49 30.34
C GLU A 243 -20.15 -11.77 29.62
N PHE A 244 -19.60 -12.03 28.43
CA PHE A 244 -19.91 -13.21 27.64
C PHE A 244 -19.49 -14.50 28.36
N ILE A 245 -18.28 -14.54 28.93
CA ILE A 245 -17.75 -15.70 29.67
C ILE A 245 -18.60 -16.00 30.91
N ASP A 246 -18.95 -14.97 31.67
CA ASP A 246 -19.76 -15.10 32.89
C ASP A 246 -21.16 -15.65 32.57
N SER A 247 -21.74 -15.20 31.46
CA SER A 247 -23.08 -15.63 31.01
C SER A 247 -23.10 -17.07 30.48
N HIS A 248 -21.99 -17.57 29.90
CA HIS A 248 -21.94 -18.84 29.16
C HIS A 248 -21.27 -20.01 29.91
N LYS A 249 -20.98 -19.86 31.23
CA LYS A 249 -20.49 -20.93 32.13
C LYS A 249 -19.34 -21.77 31.54
N LYS A 250 -18.25 -21.13 31.09
CA LYS A 250 -16.99 -21.78 30.65
C LYS A 250 -17.09 -22.73 29.44
N LYS A 251 -18.06 -22.54 28.54
CA LYS A 251 -18.00 -23.19 27.22
C LYS A 251 -16.95 -22.52 26.34
N GLU A 252 -16.36 -23.29 25.42
CA GLU A 252 -15.41 -22.79 24.43
C GLU A 252 -15.94 -21.51 23.74
N VAL A 253 -15.16 -20.43 23.81
CA VAL A 253 -15.52 -19.15 23.19
C VAL A 253 -15.22 -19.22 21.70
N LYS A 254 -16.27 -19.40 20.90
CA LYS A 254 -16.17 -19.26 19.44
C LYS A 254 -16.21 -17.79 19.06
N VAL A 255 -15.30 -17.38 18.19
CA VAL A 255 -15.17 -15.98 17.73
C VAL A 255 -16.50 -15.49 17.14
N ASP A 256 -17.11 -16.24 16.23
CA ASP A 256 -18.37 -15.82 15.58
C ASP A 256 -19.50 -15.58 16.58
N THR A 257 -19.65 -16.44 17.59
CA THR A 257 -20.68 -16.29 18.62
C THR A 257 -20.43 -15.09 19.52
N PHE A 258 -19.16 -14.80 19.81
CA PHE A 258 -18.77 -13.62 20.56
C PHE A 258 -19.00 -12.33 19.77
N LEU A 259 -18.66 -12.32 18.47
CA LEU A 259 -18.90 -11.19 17.59
C LEU A 259 -20.40 -10.90 17.41
N ASP A 260 -21.23 -11.94 17.31
CA ASP A 260 -22.70 -11.82 17.32
C ASP A 260 -23.25 -11.27 18.64
N PHE A 261 -22.59 -11.56 19.77
CA PHE A 261 -22.96 -10.98 21.06
C PHE A 261 -22.64 -9.47 21.09
N ILE A 262 -21.47 -9.06 20.60
CA ILE A 262 -21.10 -7.64 20.49
C ILE A 262 -22.05 -6.90 19.55
N SER A 263 -22.37 -7.45 18.37
CA SER A 263 -23.24 -6.79 17.40
C SER A 263 -24.64 -6.52 17.99
N LYS A 264 -25.17 -7.46 18.77
CA LYS A 264 -26.43 -7.29 19.52
C LYS A 264 -26.33 -6.20 20.59
N LYS A 265 -25.20 -6.13 21.31
CA LYS A 265 -24.95 -5.10 22.34
C LYS A 265 -24.84 -3.70 21.73
N GLN A 266 -24.16 -3.57 20.60
CA GLN A 266 -24.01 -2.33 19.83
C GLN A 266 -25.23 -1.99 18.97
N SER A 267 -26.26 -2.86 18.91
CA SER A 267 -27.42 -2.71 18.01
C SER A 267 -27.04 -2.57 16.52
N ILE A 268 -25.98 -3.25 16.09
CA ILE A 268 -25.47 -3.23 14.71
C ILE A 268 -25.97 -4.46 13.94
N SER A 269 -26.39 -4.25 12.69
CA SER A 269 -26.85 -5.32 11.80
C SER A 269 -25.68 -6.08 11.17
N GLY A 270 -25.25 -7.14 11.84
CA GLY A 270 -24.13 -7.98 11.40
C GLY A 270 -22.83 -7.58 12.07
N TRP A 271 -21.99 -8.57 12.41
CA TRP A 271 -20.73 -8.32 13.09
C TRP A 271 -19.65 -7.76 12.15
N GLU A 272 -19.81 -7.92 10.84
CA GLU A 272 -18.89 -7.44 9.81
C GLU A 272 -18.73 -5.91 9.85
N LYS A 273 -19.79 -5.20 10.27
CA LYS A 273 -19.80 -3.75 10.42
C LYS A 273 -19.08 -3.25 11.68
N LEU A 274 -18.74 -4.14 12.61
CA LEU A 274 -17.97 -3.78 13.80
C LEU A 274 -16.53 -3.38 13.44
N CYS A 275 -16.02 -3.84 12.28
CA CYS A 275 -14.63 -3.61 11.87
C CYS A 275 -13.63 -4.00 12.97
N VAL A 276 -13.83 -5.17 13.58
CA VAL A 276 -13.00 -5.69 14.67
C VAL A 276 -12.16 -6.88 14.20
N ARG A 277 -11.01 -7.03 14.83
CA ARG A 277 -10.10 -8.14 14.61
C ARG A 277 -9.91 -8.90 15.91
N VAL A 278 -10.40 -10.14 15.91
CA VAL A 278 -10.22 -11.09 17.01
C VAL A 278 -9.48 -12.30 16.46
N GLN A 279 -8.20 -12.43 16.82
CA GLN A 279 -7.47 -13.68 16.60
C GLN A 279 -7.89 -14.70 17.65
N ASN A 280 -7.97 -15.97 17.26
CA ASN A 280 -8.22 -17.06 18.20
C ASN A 280 -7.32 -16.93 19.42
N PHE A 281 -7.91 -17.10 20.61
CA PHE A 281 -7.26 -16.95 21.91
C PHE A 281 -6.13 -17.94 22.15
N GLY A 282 -5.87 -18.89 21.25
CA GLY A 282 -4.78 -19.87 21.41
C GLY A 282 -4.88 -20.58 22.76
N LEU A 283 -6.09 -20.69 23.29
CA LEU A 283 -6.41 -21.66 24.32
C LEU A 283 -6.50 -23.01 23.61
N GLU A 284 -5.36 -23.49 23.11
CA GLU A 284 -5.16 -24.93 23.14
C GLU A 284 -5.45 -25.36 24.58
N SER A 285 -6.22 -26.44 24.70
CA SER A 285 -6.77 -26.99 25.93
C SER A 285 -5.73 -27.06 27.06
N VAL A 286 -5.53 -25.97 27.80
CA VAL A 286 -4.96 -26.03 29.14
C VAL A 286 -6.10 -26.54 30.00
N TYR A 287 -6.23 -27.87 30.01
CA TYR A 287 -6.83 -28.60 31.10
C TYR A 287 -6.18 -28.09 32.39
N LEU A 288 -6.86 -27.21 33.10
CA LEU A 288 -6.58 -26.97 34.51
C LEU A 288 -7.12 -28.18 35.28
N ASN A 289 -6.32 -29.25 35.31
CA ASN A 289 -6.36 -30.22 36.38
C ASN A 289 -5.61 -29.62 37.57
N ASN A 290 -6.37 -29.24 38.59
CA ASN A 290 -6.11 -29.58 40.00
C ASN A 290 -7.35 -29.26 40.83
#